data_AF-A0A815T7Y2-F1
#
_entry.id   AF-A0A815T7Y2-F1
#
_cell.length_a   1.000
_cell.length_b   1.000
_cell.length_c   1.000
_cell.angle_alpha   90.00
_cell.angle_beta   90.00
_cell.angle_gamma   90.00
#
_symmetry.space_group_name_H-M   'P 1'
#
loop_
_entity.id
_entity.type
_entity.pdbx_description
1 polymer ?
#
loop_
_entity_poly.entity_id
_entity_poly.type
_entity_poly.pdbx_seq_one_letter_code
_entity_poly.pdbx_strand_id
1 'polypeptide(L)'
;MTTNNNVLPSSAIVEVASPFQQIHFLLLARGPKYVPKCQSYFRFRTIEDIIIREYNRMSTIIMKYLTDNCVSASDERAKSFFISLKNLLTNLYITKLSPKLFHYSRQEYMLTKDIQRKLYLTRQQIILRRTDKSKVFHLGSYDDYEQKASNYMIKTCAYEEVIDGKCPLSDNLSSVMDLLDKLLKRKAINVKQRSTMIPNRNKVELGHLYFLPKPHK
;
A
#
# COMPACT_ATOMS: atom_id res chain seq x y z
N MET A 1 11.19 31.62 21.49
CA MET A 1 10.20 31.33 20.43
C MET A 1 10.87 30.42 19.40
N THR A 2 10.70 29.11 19.51
CA THR A 2 11.31 28.13 18.60
C THR A 2 10.24 27.64 17.63
N THR A 3 10.42 27.98 16.36
CA THR A 3 9.57 27.56 15.24
C THR A 3 9.74 26.05 15.03
N ASN A 4 8.73 25.28 15.46
CA ASN A 4 8.58 23.87 15.11
C ASN A 4 8.40 23.75 13.59
N ASN A 5 9.50 23.53 12.87
CA ASN A 5 9.46 23.05 11.50
C ASN A 5 8.92 21.61 11.50
N ASN A 6 7.60 21.50 11.48
CA ASN A 6 6.89 20.26 11.16
C ASN A 6 7.17 19.91 9.70
N VAL A 7 8.29 19.25 9.45
CA VAL A 7 8.56 18.58 8.17
C VAL A 7 7.53 17.44 8.06
N LEU A 8 6.47 17.70 7.29
CA LEU A 8 5.54 16.67 6.82
C LEU A 8 6.32 15.66 5.97
N PRO A 9 6.10 14.34 6.12
CA PRO A 9 6.57 13.38 5.13
C PRO A 9 6.00 13.74 3.75
N SER A 10 6.83 13.58 2.73
CA SER A 10 6.81 14.23 1.41
C SER A 10 5.72 13.76 0.44
N SER A 11 4.50 13.53 0.90
CA SER A 11 3.39 13.14 0.04
C SER A 11 2.07 13.66 0.60
N ALA A 12 1.71 14.89 0.24
CA ALA A 12 0.43 15.51 0.58
C ALA A 12 -0.74 14.67 0.04
N ILE A 13 -1.58 14.08 0.89
CA ILE A 13 -2.81 13.43 0.43
C ILE A 13 -3.75 14.52 -0.11
N VAL A 14 -4.13 14.44 -1.39
CA VAL A 14 -5.07 15.38 -2.02
C VAL A 14 -6.48 14.83 -1.84
N GLU A 15 -7.34 15.63 -1.20
CA GLU A 15 -8.72 15.32 -0.83
C GLU A 15 -9.70 15.79 -1.92
N VAL A 16 -10.70 14.96 -2.27
CA VAL A 16 -11.73 15.35 -3.25
C VAL A 16 -13.15 15.03 -2.76
N ALA A 17 -13.37 13.91 -2.05
CA ALA A 17 -14.59 13.69 -1.25
C ALA A 17 -14.32 12.58 -0.24
N SER A 18 -14.40 12.87 1.06
CA SER A 18 -14.13 11.88 2.09
C SER A 18 -14.97 12.14 3.35
N PRO A 19 -15.44 11.10 4.06
CA PRO A 19 -16.02 11.25 5.41
C PRO A 19 -14.98 11.67 6.48
N PHE A 20 -13.74 11.92 6.06
CA PHE A 20 -12.64 12.29 6.92
C PHE A 20 -12.57 13.81 7.10
N GLN A 21 -12.40 14.22 8.35
CA GLN A 21 -12.02 15.59 8.72
C GLN A 21 -10.50 15.77 8.61
N GLN A 22 -10.03 17.01 8.58
CA GLN A 22 -8.60 17.40 8.50
C GLN A 22 -7.68 16.65 9.48
N ILE A 23 -8.15 16.37 10.70
CA ILE A 23 -7.37 15.64 11.72
C ILE A 23 -7.05 14.20 11.30
N HIS A 24 -7.95 13.53 10.57
CA HIS A 24 -7.71 12.18 10.05
C HIS A 24 -6.62 12.20 8.98
N PHE A 25 -6.64 13.18 8.08
CA PHE A 25 -5.61 13.34 7.04
C PHE A 25 -4.24 13.65 7.63
N LEU A 26 -4.18 14.47 8.68
CA LEU A 26 -2.94 14.71 9.42
C LEU A 26 -2.37 13.42 10.02
N LEU A 27 -3.23 12.56 10.58
CA LEU A 27 -2.82 11.25 11.09
C LEU A 27 -2.35 10.32 9.96
N LEU A 28 -3.08 10.27 8.84
CA LEU A 28 -2.71 9.44 7.68
C LEU A 28 -1.39 9.89 7.03
N ALA A 29 -1.14 11.20 6.96
CA ALA A 29 0.09 11.75 6.37
C ALA A 29 1.32 11.55 7.26
N ARG A 30 1.15 11.64 8.60
CA ARG A 30 2.25 11.51 9.56
C ARG A 30 2.47 10.07 10.03
N GLY A 31 1.48 9.22 9.82
CA GLY A 31 1.37 7.91 10.44
C GLY A 31 1.03 8.00 11.94
N PRO A 32 0.45 6.94 12.51
CA PRO A 32 0.27 6.85 13.96
C PRO A 32 1.61 6.81 14.68
N LYS A 33 1.75 7.55 15.78
CA LYS A 33 3.00 7.67 16.55
C LYS A 33 2.92 6.99 17.91
N TYR A 34 2.01 6.02 18.09
CA TYR A 34 1.87 5.35 19.37
C TYR A 34 3.18 4.78 19.87
N VAL A 35 3.53 5.14 21.10
CA VAL A 35 4.62 4.51 21.85
C VAL A 35 4.29 3.02 22.00
N PRO A 36 5.25 2.08 21.81
CA PRO A 36 5.01 0.64 21.90
C PRO A 36 4.24 0.23 23.17
N LYS A 37 4.59 0.86 24.29
CA LYS A 37 3.89 0.69 25.56
C LYS A 37 2.42 1.11 25.52
N CYS A 38 2.05 2.18 24.83
CA CYS A 38 0.64 2.56 24.69
C CYS A 38 -0.11 1.61 23.76
N GLN A 39 0.55 1.07 22.73
CA GLN A 39 -0.07 0.12 21.80
C GLN A 39 -0.53 -1.15 22.51
N SER A 40 0.15 -1.57 23.59
CA SER A 40 -0.28 -2.71 24.40
C SER A 40 -1.55 -2.44 25.21
N TYR A 41 -1.73 -1.24 25.76
CA TYR A 41 -2.90 -0.90 26.59
C TYR A 41 -4.21 -0.79 25.80
N PHE A 42 -4.14 -0.57 24.49
CA PHE A 42 -5.33 -0.46 23.64
C PHE A 42 -5.66 -1.76 22.90
N ARG A 43 -4.96 -2.86 23.20
CA ARG A 43 -5.28 -4.19 22.72
C ARG A 43 -6.13 -4.93 23.75
N PHE A 44 -6.92 -5.91 23.31
CA PHE A 44 -7.73 -6.77 24.17
C PHE A 44 -6.93 -7.75 25.06
N ARG A 45 -5.61 -7.58 25.17
CA ARG A 45 -4.73 -8.51 25.88
C ARG A 45 -4.17 -7.86 27.13
N THR A 46 -3.96 -8.65 28.17
CA THR A 46 -3.30 -8.16 29.39
C THR A 46 -1.84 -7.79 29.08
N ILE A 47 -1.27 -6.93 29.91
CA ILE A 47 0.15 -6.55 29.80
C ILE A 47 1.04 -7.80 29.94
N GLU A 48 0.67 -8.71 30.84
CA GLU A 48 1.36 -9.98 31.08
C GLU A 48 1.38 -10.86 29.83
N ASP A 49 0.24 -11.02 29.15
CA ASP A 49 0.16 -11.78 27.89
C ASP A 49 1.07 -11.19 26.82
N ILE A 50 1.17 -9.86 26.78
CA ILE A 50 2.01 -9.15 25.82
C ILE A 50 3.49 -9.37 26.14
N ILE A 51 3.89 -9.24 27.41
CA ILE A 51 5.26 -9.51 27.84
C ILE A 51 5.64 -10.95 27.50
N ILE A 52 4.80 -11.93 27.84
CA ILE A 52 5.05 -13.36 27.57
C ILE A 52 5.22 -13.60 26.07
N ARG A 53 4.33 -13.04 25.24
CA ARG A 53 4.40 -13.24 23.79
C ARG A 53 5.65 -12.59 23.17
N GLU A 54 5.94 -11.34 23.51
CA GLU A 54 7.11 -10.65 22.96
C GLU A 54 8.41 -11.31 23.45
N TYR A 55 8.46 -11.71 24.72
CA TYR A 55 9.57 -12.48 25.27
C TYR A 55 9.77 -13.79 24.52
N ASN A 56 8.72 -14.59 24.32
CA ASN A 56 8.82 -15.86 23.61
C ASN A 56 9.29 -15.65 22.17
N ARG A 57 8.72 -14.66 21.46
CA ARG A 57 9.13 -14.35 20.09
C ARG A 57 10.62 -13.99 20.00
N MET A 58 11.08 -13.07 20.85
CA MET A 58 12.49 -12.65 20.87
C MET A 58 13.39 -13.81 21.28
N SER A 59 12.99 -14.56 22.31
CA SER A 59 13.78 -15.65 22.85
C SER A 59 13.94 -16.78 21.85
N THR A 60 12.91 -17.14 21.09
CA THR A 60 13.03 -18.14 20.02
C THR A 60 14.01 -17.72 18.94
N ILE A 61 13.98 -16.46 18.50
CA ILE A 61 14.89 -15.94 17.48
C ILE A 61 16.34 -15.95 17.98
N ILE A 62 16.55 -15.43 19.19
CA ILE A 62 17.89 -15.34 19.79
C ILE A 62 18.43 -16.74 20.12
N MET A 63 17.60 -17.62 20.66
CA MET A 63 18.01 -19.00 20.99
C MET A 63 18.40 -19.78 19.73
N LYS A 64 17.65 -19.59 18.63
CA LYS A 64 18.03 -20.14 17.33
C LYS A 64 19.42 -19.66 16.92
N TYR A 65 19.64 -18.35 16.97
CA TYR A 65 20.95 -17.76 16.64
C TYR A 65 22.09 -18.28 17.53
N LEU A 66 21.86 -18.41 18.83
CA LEU A 66 22.84 -18.96 19.78
C LEU A 66 23.16 -20.42 19.47
N THR A 67 22.14 -21.22 19.14
CA THR A 67 22.29 -22.64 18.76
C THR A 67 23.09 -22.76 17.47
N ASP A 68 22.78 -21.94 16.47
CA ASP A 68 23.50 -21.88 15.18
C ASP A 68 24.98 -21.49 15.36
N ASN A 69 25.33 -20.83 16.47
CA ASN A 69 26.70 -20.43 16.84
C ASN A 69 27.30 -21.31 17.95
N CYS A 70 26.79 -22.54 18.15
CA CYS A 70 27.31 -23.53 19.09
C CYS A 70 27.34 -23.08 20.57
N VAL A 71 26.49 -22.11 20.96
CA VAL A 71 26.32 -21.75 22.37
C VAL A 71 25.31 -22.70 23.00
N SER A 72 25.76 -23.46 24.01
CA SER A 72 24.90 -24.42 24.71
C SER A 72 23.75 -23.74 25.45
N ALA A 73 22.58 -24.40 25.49
CA ALA A 73 21.45 -24.01 26.32
C ALA A 73 21.77 -24.02 27.83
N SER A 74 22.86 -24.68 28.24
CA SER A 74 23.35 -24.68 29.62
C SER A 74 24.31 -23.54 29.95
N ASP A 75 24.70 -22.69 28.98
CA ASP A 75 25.61 -21.55 29.22
C ASP A 75 24.97 -20.54 30.19
N GLU A 76 25.63 -20.30 31.33
CA GLU A 76 25.16 -19.36 32.36
C GLU A 76 25.01 -17.92 31.84
N ARG A 77 25.82 -17.50 30.87
CA ARG A 77 25.69 -16.17 30.24
C ARG A 77 24.41 -16.08 29.42
N ALA A 78 24.06 -17.15 28.70
CA ALA A 78 22.80 -17.21 27.95
C ALA A 78 21.59 -17.18 28.91
N LYS A 79 21.63 -17.94 30.00
CA LYS A 79 20.59 -17.90 31.04
C LYS A 79 20.43 -16.50 31.64
N SER A 80 21.54 -15.88 32.05
CA SER A 80 21.55 -14.53 32.61
C SER A 80 21.02 -13.47 31.63
N PHE A 81 21.36 -13.61 30.34
CA PHE A 81 20.84 -12.76 29.28
C PHE A 81 19.32 -12.86 29.16
N PHE A 82 18.75 -14.08 29.12
CA PHE A 82 17.30 -14.26 28.98
C PHE A 82 16.52 -13.78 30.21
N ILE A 83 17.07 -13.96 31.42
CA ILE A 83 16.50 -13.37 32.64
C ILE A 83 16.50 -11.84 32.54
N SER A 84 17.62 -11.24 32.12
CA SER A 84 17.76 -9.79 31.95
C SER A 84 16.80 -9.26 30.89
N LEU A 85 16.60 -9.98 29.79
CA LEU A 85 15.65 -9.64 28.74
C LEU A 85 14.21 -9.64 29.27
N LYS A 86 13.82 -10.67 30.03
CA LYS A 86 12.49 -10.74 30.65
C LYS A 86 12.27 -9.58 31.61
N ASN A 87 13.25 -9.27 32.45
CA ASN A 87 13.19 -8.17 33.41
C ASN A 87 13.11 -6.81 32.70
N LEU A 88 13.89 -6.61 31.63
CA LEU A 88 13.84 -5.40 30.82
C LEU A 88 12.46 -5.20 30.20
N LEU A 89 11.90 -6.24 29.55
CA LEU A 89 10.55 -6.17 28.98
C LEU A 89 9.50 -5.87 30.05
N THR A 90 9.59 -6.56 31.18
CA THR A 90 8.69 -6.34 32.32
C THR A 90 8.75 -4.90 32.80
N ASN A 91 9.95 -4.34 32.99
CA ASN A 91 10.11 -2.95 33.40
C ASN A 91 9.53 -1.99 32.34
N LEU A 92 9.89 -2.16 31.07
CA LEU A 92 9.38 -1.31 29.99
C LEU A 92 7.86 -1.28 29.95
N TYR A 93 7.20 -2.44 30.04
CA TYR A 93 5.75 -2.54 29.96
C TYR A 93 5.01 -2.21 31.25
N ILE A 94 5.62 -2.46 32.41
CA ILE A 94 5.11 -2.05 33.72
C ILE A 94 5.21 -0.55 33.79
N THR A 95 6.32 0.10 34.21
CA THR A 95 6.56 1.56 34.55
C THR A 95 5.30 2.47 34.52
N LYS A 96 5.31 3.80 34.52
CA LYS A 96 4.08 4.54 34.17
C LYS A 96 4.45 5.56 33.12
N LEU A 97 3.62 5.66 32.08
CA LEU A 97 3.75 6.75 31.13
C LEU A 97 3.29 8.03 31.80
N SER A 98 3.86 9.15 31.38
CA SER A 98 3.33 10.43 31.80
C SER A 98 1.86 10.52 31.34
N PRO A 99 0.96 11.11 32.14
CA PRO A 99 -0.46 11.25 31.79
C PRO A 99 -0.66 11.93 30.43
N LYS A 100 0.22 12.88 30.09
CA LYS A 100 0.24 13.59 28.81
C LYS A 100 0.49 12.64 27.62
N LEU A 101 1.50 11.78 27.69
CA LEU A 101 1.81 10.82 26.62
C LEU A 101 0.71 9.77 26.46
N PHE A 102 0.14 9.32 27.58
CA PHE A 102 -0.98 8.38 27.56
C PHE A 102 -2.20 9.01 26.87
N HIS A 103 -2.51 10.27 27.21
CA HIS A 103 -3.63 11.01 26.62
C HIS A 103 -3.47 11.16 25.09
N TYR A 104 -2.31 11.61 24.61
CA TYR A 104 -2.04 11.70 23.16
C TYR A 104 -2.19 10.35 22.46
N SER A 105 -1.64 9.30 23.07
CA SER A 105 -1.72 7.96 22.53
C SER A 105 -3.17 7.45 22.50
N ARG A 106 -4.02 7.82 23.46
CA ARG A 106 -5.44 7.48 23.42
C ARG A 106 -6.17 8.24 22.32
N GLN A 107 -5.91 9.53 22.16
CA GLN A 107 -6.52 10.35 21.12
C GLN A 107 -6.22 9.80 19.73
N GLU A 108 -4.93 9.56 19.42
CA GLU A 108 -4.56 8.96 18.15
C GLU A 108 -5.30 7.62 17.99
N TYR A 109 -5.44 6.78 19.03
CA TYR A 109 -6.01 5.42 18.94
C TYR A 109 -7.47 5.46 18.54
N MET A 110 -8.21 6.35 19.19
CA MET A 110 -9.59 6.61 18.83
C MET A 110 -9.72 7.13 17.40
N LEU A 111 -8.80 8.01 16.97
CA LEU A 111 -8.77 8.52 15.61
C LEU A 111 -8.51 7.41 14.57
N THR A 112 -7.55 6.51 14.82
CA THR A 112 -7.31 5.34 13.95
C THR A 112 -8.55 4.44 13.89
N LYS A 113 -9.20 4.20 15.03
CA LYS A 113 -10.44 3.40 15.08
C LYS A 113 -11.60 4.06 14.35
N ASP A 114 -11.70 5.38 14.42
CA ASP A 114 -12.70 6.13 13.68
C ASP A 114 -12.46 6.07 12.16
N ILE A 115 -11.20 6.19 11.71
CA ILE A 115 -10.83 5.97 10.31
C ILE A 115 -11.25 4.57 9.86
N GLN A 116 -10.84 3.53 10.60
CA GLN A 116 -11.18 2.14 10.30
C GLN A 116 -12.70 1.93 10.21
N ARG A 117 -13.44 2.48 11.18
CA ARG A 117 -14.90 2.38 11.21
C ARG A 117 -15.54 3.08 10.03
N LYS A 118 -15.12 4.30 9.71
CA LYS A 118 -15.63 5.05 8.55
C LYS A 118 -15.37 4.32 7.25
N LEU A 119 -14.16 3.77 7.04
CA LEU A 119 -13.85 2.94 5.88
C LEU A 119 -14.78 1.72 5.79
N TYR A 120 -14.99 1.04 6.92
CA TYR A 120 -15.84 -0.16 6.97
C TYR A 120 -17.33 0.14 6.74
N LEU A 121 -17.87 1.17 7.43
CA LEU A 121 -19.28 1.52 7.39
C LEU A 121 -19.70 2.14 6.06
N THR A 122 -18.84 2.97 5.47
CA THR A 122 -19.21 3.63 4.23
C THR A 122 -19.24 2.66 3.05
N ARG A 123 -18.60 1.48 3.15
CA ARG A 123 -18.33 0.57 2.02
C ARG A 123 -17.87 1.33 0.76
N GLN A 124 -17.37 2.56 0.94
CA GLN A 124 -17.03 3.41 -0.17
C GLN A 124 -15.90 2.67 -0.87
N GLN A 125 -16.07 2.47 -2.16
CA GLN A 125 -15.01 1.97 -3.03
C GLN A 125 -13.95 3.07 -3.11
N ILE A 126 -13.23 3.26 -2.00
CA ILE A 126 -12.21 4.28 -1.85
C ILE A 126 -11.00 3.79 -2.61
N ILE A 127 -10.65 4.50 -3.67
CA ILE A 127 -9.51 4.18 -4.49
C ILE A 127 -8.32 4.97 -3.95
N LEU A 128 -7.41 4.25 -3.30
CA LEU A 128 -6.08 4.75 -2.97
C LEU A 128 -5.16 4.54 -4.17
N ARG A 129 -4.67 5.63 -4.76
CA ARG A 129 -3.82 5.56 -5.94
C ARG A 129 -2.57 6.40 -5.79
N ARG A 130 -1.42 5.84 -6.18
CA ARG A 130 -0.17 6.60 -6.30
C ARG A 130 -0.25 7.48 -7.54
N THR A 131 -0.10 8.79 -7.37
CA THR A 131 0.05 9.73 -8.48
C THR A 131 1.43 9.55 -9.12
N ASP A 132 1.46 9.57 -10.45
CA ASP A 132 2.64 9.34 -11.29
C ASP A 132 3.69 10.46 -11.14
N LYS A 133 3.24 11.71 -10.99
CA LYS A 133 4.13 12.88 -10.99
C LYS A 133 4.62 13.34 -9.61
N SER A 134 3.82 13.15 -8.56
CA SER A 134 4.01 13.87 -7.29
C SER A 134 4.46 12.98 -6.13
N LYS A 135 4.66 11.68 -6.34
CA LYS A 135 4.83 10.67 -5.27
C LYS A 135 3.71 10.73 -4.21
N VAL A 136 2.63 11.43 -4.51
CA VAL A 136 1.50 11.71 -3.64
C VAL A 136 0.47 10.61 -3.81
N PHE A 137 -0.20 10.24 -2.72
CA PHE A 137 -1.36 9.37 -2.78
C PHE A 137 -2.63 10.21 -2.95
N HIS A 138 -3.43 9.88 -3.96
CA HIS A 138 -4.78 10.41 -4.11
C HIS A 138 -5.76 9.44 -3.43
N LEU A 139 -6.66 9.99 -2.62
CA LEU A 139 -7.74 9.28 -1.96
C LEU A 139 -9.05 9.87 -2.46
N GLY A 140 -9.85 9.08 -3.17
CA GLY A 140 -11.15 9.51 -3.68
C GLY A 140 -12.13 8.35 -3.75
N SER A 141 -13.42 8.65 -3.91
CA SER A 141 -14.44 7.63 -4.14
C SER A 141 -14.38 7.12 -5.58
N TYR A 142 -14.83 5.88 -5.82
CA TYR A 142 -14.98 5.32 -7.17
C TYR A 142 -15.79 6.24 -8.08
N ASP A 143 -16.89 6.80 -7.58
CA ASP A 143 -17.76 7.71 -8.33
C ASP A 143 -17.02 8.98 -8.77
N ASP A 144 -16.16 9.56 -7.91
CA ASP A 144 -15.32 10.70 -8.28
C ASP A 144 -14.35 10.36 -9.42
N TYR A 145 -13.86 9.12 -9.46
CA TYR A 145 -12.96 8.67 -10.51
C TYR A 145 -13.71 8.43 -11.82
N GLU A 146 -14.85 7.75 -11.79
CA GLU A 146 -15.74 7.57 -12.95
C GLU A 146 -16.13 8.93 -13.54
N GLN A 147 -16.55 9.87 -12.70
CA GLN A 147 -16.95 11.20 -13.15
C GLN A 147 -15.78 11.97 -13.76
N LYS A 148 -14.58 11.92 -13.17
CA LYS A 148 -13.38 12.54 -13.75
C LYS A 148 -12.97 11.90 -15.07
N ALA A 149 -13.06 10.57 -15.19
CA ALA A 149 -12.78 9.86 -16.42
C ALA A 149 -13.77 10.29 -17.52
N SER A 150 -15.07 10.25 -17.23
CA SER A 150 -16.13 10.69 -18.14
C SER A 150 -15.94 12.15 -18.58
N ASN A 151 -15.71 13.07 -17.63
CA ASN A 151 -15.49 14.49 -17.94
C ASN A 151 -14.29 14.71 -18.87
N TYR A 152 -13.21 13.94 -18.70
CA TYR A 152 -12.08 14.07 -19.61
C TYR A 152 -12.33 13.43 -20.98
N MET A 153 -13.03 12.30 -21.03
CA MET A 153 -13.45 11.70 -22.31
C MET A 153 -14.28 12.70 -23.11
N ILE A 154 -15.26 13.33 -22.49
CA ILE A 154 -16.09 14.40 -23.09
C ILE A 154 -15.21 15.58 -23.53
N LYS A 155 -14.32 16.06 -22.66
CA LYS A 155 -13.49 17.25 -22.95
C LYS A 155 -12.51 17.04 -24.10
N THR A 156 -11.93 15.84 -24.23
CA THR A 156 -10.86 15.60 -25.20
C THR A 156 -11.34 14.99 -26.50
N CYS A 157 -12.54 14.39 -26.52
CA CYS A 157 -13.03 13.59 -27.64
C CYS A 157 -11.98 12.57 -28.14
N ALA A 158 -11.02 12.18 -27.30
CA ALA A 158 -9.85 11.41 -27.70
C ALA A 158 -10.08 9.90 -27.63
N TYR A 159 -11.29 9.48 -27.28
CA TYR A 159 -11.64 8.09 -27.03
C TYR A 159 -13.00 7.77 -27.62
N GLU A 160 -13.10 6.58 -28.19
CA GLU A 160 -14.32 6.01 -28.72
C GLU A 160 -14.65 4.75 -27.92
N GLU A 161 -15.89 4.67 -27.44
CA GLU A 161 -16.37 3.46 -26.78
C GLU A 161 -16.54 2.35 -27.82
N VAL A 162 -16.09 1.14 -27.49
CA VAL A 162 -16.27 -0.01 -28.39
C VAL A 162 -17.69 -0.55 -28.24
N ILE A 163 -18.61 -0.02 -29.04
CA ILE A 163 -20.05 -0.29 -28.94
C ILE A 163 -20.41 -1.74 -29.34
N ASP A 164 -19.74 -2.29 -30.36
CA ASP A 164 -20.12 -3.57 -30.97
C ASP A 164 -19.43 -4.80 -30.35
N GLY A 165 -18.63 -4.61 -29.28
CA GLY A 165 -17.78 -5.66 -28.71
C GLY A 165 -16.69 -6.20 -29.65
N LYS A 166 -16.51 -5.58 -30.82
CA LYS A 166 -15.45 -5.92 -31.78
C LYS A 166 -14.12 -5.33 -31.31
N CYS A 167 -13.09 -6.16 -31.24
CA CYS A 167 -11.75 -5.69 -30.93
C CYS A 167 -11.33 -4.62 -31.97
N PRO A 168 -11.02 -3.38 -31.55
CA PRO A 168 -10.66 -2.30 -32.48
C PRO A 168 -9.29 -2.53 -33.15
N LEU A 169 -8.53 -3.53 -32.68
CA LEU A 169 -7.29 -3.99 -33.31
C LEU A 169 -7.51 -5.15 -34.30
N SER A 170 -8.74 -5.62 -34.50
CA SER A 170 -9.05 -6.78 -35.35
C SER A 170 -8.55 -6.61 -36.79
N ASP A 171 -8.77 -5.42 -37.37
CA ASP A 171 -8.38 -5.13 -38.75
C ASP A 171 -6.87 -4.96 -38.88
N ASN A 172 -6.24 -4.35 -37.87
CA ASN A 172 -4.78 -4.22 -37.80
C ASN A 172 -4.12 -5.60 -37.66
N LEU A 173 -4.65 -6.46 -36.79
CA LEU A 173 -4.19 -7.83 -36.62
C LEU A 173 -4.32 -8.62 -37.92
N SER A 174 -5.46 -8.52 -38.60
CA SER A 174 -5.70 -9.18 -39.88
C SER A 174 -4.72 -8.69 -40.95
N SER A 175 -4.50 -7.38 -41.02
CA SER A 175 -3.54 -6.76 -41.96
C SER A 175 -2.10 -7.24 -41.72
N VAL A 176 -1.69 -7.39 -40.46
CA VAL A 176 -0.36 -7.93 -40.12
C VAL A 176 -0.24 -9.41 -40.53
N MET A 177 -1.28 -10.23 -40.29
CA MET A 177 -1.28 -11.63 -40.73
C MET A 177 -1.19 -11.73 -42.26
N ASP A 178 -1.96 -10.92 -42.99
CA ASP A 178 -1.93 -10.87 -44.45
C ASP A 178 -0.56 -10.47 -45.00
N LEU A 179 0.10 -9.51 -44.34
CA LEU A 179 1.45 -9.10 -44.70
C LEU A 179 2.46 -10.24 -44.50
N LEU A 180 2.40 -10.92 -43.36
CA LEU A 180 3.27 -12.08 -43.08
C LEU A 180 3.06 -13.20 -44.10
N ASP A 181 1.82 -13.46 -44.51
CA ASP A 181 1.49 -14.46 -45.53
C ASP A 181 2.04 -14.07 -46.91
N LYS A 182 1.94 -12.80 -47.28
CA LYS A 182 2.55 -12.29 -48.52
C LYS A 182 4.07 -12.41 -48.50
N LEU A 183 4.73 -12.11 -47.38
CA LEU A 183 6.18 -12.22 -47.23
C LEU A 183 6.65 -13.68 -47.29
N LEU A 184 5.89 -14.62 -46.70
CA LEU A 184 6.17 -16.05 -46.78
C LEU A 184 6.02 -16.56 -48.23
N LYS A 185 4.94 -16.17 -48.93
CA LYS A 185 4.73 -16.53 -50.35
C LYS A 185 5.84 -16.02 -51.26
N ARG A 186 6.38 -14.84 -50.97
CA ARG A 186 7.52 -14.23 -51.69
C ARG A 186 8.89 -14.79 -51.26
N LYS A 187 8.93 -15.75 -50.34
CA LYS A 187 10.16 -16.32 -49.75
C LYS A 187 11.07 -15.28 -49.08
N ALA A 188 10.52 -14.13 -48.68
CA ALA A 188 11.26 -13.10 -47.95
C ALA A 188 11.48 -13.45 -46.47
N ILE A 189 10.62 -14.32 -45.93
CA ILE A 189 10.73 -14.91 -44.60
C ILE A 189 10.49 -16.42 -44.69
N ASN A 190 11.02 -17.18 -43.71
CA ASN A 190 10.76 -18.61 -43.59
C ASN A 190 9.62 -18.92 -42.58
N VAL A 191 9.16 -20.17 -42.57
CA VAL A 191 8.05 -20.63 -41.73
C VAL A 191 8.31 -20.38 -40.23
N LYS A 192 9.56 -20.57 -39.79
CA LYS A 192 9.96 -20.33 -38.39
C LYS A 192 9.84 -18.85 -38.03
N GLN A 193 10.35 -17.95 -38.87
CA GLN A 193 10.23 -16.50 -38.69
C GLN A 193 8.78 -16.04 -38.66
N ARG A 194 7.93 -16.56 -39.56
CA ARG A 194 6.49 -16.30 -39.53
C ARG A 194 5.88 -16.71 -38.19
N SER A 195 6.13 -17.94 -37.72
CA SER A 195 5.57 -18.42 -36.45
C SER A 195 5.95 -17.55 -35.24
N THR A 196 7.14 -16.95 -35.24
CA THR A 196 7.58 -16.05 -34.16
C THR A 196 7.03 -14.64 -34.26
N MET A 197 6.67 -14.18 -35.47
CA MET A 197 6.19 -12.81 -35.72
C MET A 197 4.66 -12.68 -35.65
N ILE A 198 3.92 -13.80 -35.66
CA ILE A 198 2.46 -13.82 -35.51
C ILE A 198 2.07 -13.19 -34.16
N PRO A 199 1.30 -12.08 -34.16
CA PRO A 199 0.81 -11.49 -32.92
C PRO A 199 -0.06 -12.48 -32.14
N ASN A 200 0.20 -12.62 -30.83
CA ASN A 200 -0.64 -13.43 -29.96
C ASN A 200 -1.93 -12.67 -29.65
N ARG A 201 -3.04 -13.08 -30.25
CA ARG A 201 -4.37 -12.43 -30.08
C ARG A 201 -4.81 -12.30 -28.62
N ASN A 202 -4.38 -13.20 -27.73
CA ASN A 202 -4.74 -13.19 -26.32
C ASN A 202 -3.81 -12.31 -25.45
N LYS A 203 -2.75 -11.74 -26.04
CA LYS A 203 -1.81 -10.82 -25.39
C LYS A 203 -1.77 -9.44 -26.06
N VAL A 204 -2.57 -9.26 -27.11
CA VAL A 204 -2.69 -7.98 -27.80
C VAL A 204 -3.65 -7.13 -26.98
N GLU A 205 -3.08 -6.20 -26.24
CA GLU A 205 -3.83 -5.23 -25.46
C GLU A 205 -3.72 -3.88 -26.15
N LEU A 206 -4.82 -3.13 -26.21
CA LEU A 206 -4.71 -1.68 -26.33
C LEU A 206 -3.95 -1.20 -25.10
N GLY A 207 -3.09 -0.19 -25.25
CA GLY A 207 -2.47 0.44 -24.10
C GLY A 207 -3.56 0.94 -23.15
N HIS A 208 -3.84 0.19 -22.08
CA HIS A 208 -4.77 0.60 -21.04
C HIS A 208 -4.14 1.81 -20.34
N LEU A 209 -4.61 3.00 -20.70
CA LEU A 209 -4.12 4.21 -20.07
C LEU A 209 -4.83 4.38 -18.72
N TYR A 210 -4.33 3.69 -17.69
CA TYR A 210 -4.58 4.08 -16.31
C TYR A 210 -3.86 5.39 -16.05
N PHE A 211 -4.35 6.53 -16.52
CA PHE A 211 -3.88 7.83 -16.04
C PHE A 211 -5.09 8.71 -15.79
N LEU A 212 -5.11 9.35 -14.61
CA LEU A 212 -5.93 10.54 -14.47
C LEU A 212 -5.44 11.48 -15.56
N PRO A 213 -6.31 11.80 -16.50
CA PRO A 213 -5.86 12.52 -17.64
C PRO A 213 -5.49 13.95 -17.23
N LYS A 214 -4.35 14.42 -17.72
CA LYS A 214 -3.83 15.74 -17.39
C LYS A 214 -4.74 16.77 -18.04
N PRO A 215 -5.23 17.79 -17.32
CA PRO A 215 -5.72 18.98 -17.99
C PRO A 215 -4.53 19.57 -18.76
N HIS A 216 -4.57 19.49 -20.09
CA HIS A 216 -3.77 20.37 -20.93
C HIS A 216 -4.25 21.81 -20.67
N LYS A 217 -3.31 22.67 -20.28
CA LYS A 217 -3.48 24.12 -20.34
C LYS A 217 -3.30 24.58 -21.78
#